data_AF-A0A9E0WZ82-F1
#
_entry.id   AF-A0A9E0WZ82-F1
#
_cell.length_a   1.000
_cell.length_b   1.000
_cell.length_c   1.000
_cell.angle_alpha   90.00
_cell.angle_beta   90.00
_cell.angle_gamma   90.00
#
_symmetry.space_group_name_H-M   'P 1'
#
loop_
_entity.id
_entity.type
_entity.pdbx_description
1 polymer ?
#
loop_
_entity_poly.entity_id
_entity_poly.type
_entity_poly.pdbx_seq_one_letter_code
_entity_poly.pdbx_strand_id
1 'polypeptide(L)' 'MPEPPVEPDLDACCGNGCDPCIFDLHDLAMSDYRQALRAWRERHPDSVIGAERASTVGRG' A
#
# COMPACT_ATOMS: atom_id res chain seq x y z
N MET A 1 5.23 6.12 9.50
CA MET A 1 5.16 5.36 8.23
C MET A 1 4.01 5.93 7.43
N PRO A 2 4.08 6.04 6.09
CA PRO A 2 2.88 6.36 5.31
C PRO A 2 1.81 5.29 5.51
N GLU A 3 0.55 5.67 5.36
CA GLU A 3 -0.60 4.77 5.50
C GLU A 3 -1.08 4.34 4.10
N PRO A 4 -1.41 3.06 3.87
CA PRO A 4 -2.01 2.63 2.62
C PRO A 4 -3.37 3.34 2.40
N PRO A 5 -3.72 3.68 1.15
CA PRO A 5 -5.07 4.11 0.84
C PRO A 5 -6.06 2.99 1.18
N VAL A 6 -7.28 3.39 1.53
CA VAL A 6 -8.38 2.47 1.79
C VAL A 6 -8.85 1.90 0.45
N GLU A 7 -8.94 0.56 0.39
CA GLU A 7 -9.48 -0.12 -0.78
C GLU A 7 -10.96 0.26 -0.98
N PRO A 8 -11.36 0.70 -2.19
CA PRO A 8 -12.74 1.07 -2.45
C PRO A 8 -13.65 -0.17 -2.45
N ASP A 9 -14.87 -0.01 -1.94
CA ASP A 9 -15.91 -1.02 -2.05
C ASP A 9 -16.35 -1.19 -3.52
N LEU A 10 -16.73 -2.41 -3.90
CA LEU A 10 -17.37 -2.70 -5.18
C LEU A 10 -18.64 -1.86 -5.37
N ASP A 11 -19.42 -1.66 -4.31
CA ASP A 11 -20.66 -0.87 -4.36
C ASP A 11 -20.41 0.63 -4.55
N ALA A 12 -19.19 1.11 -4.32
CA ALA A 12 -18.79 2.49 -4.62
C ALA A 12 -18.42 2.68 -6.10
N CYS A 13 -18.26 1.59 -6.86
CA CYS A 13 -18.02 1.65 -8.30
C CYS A 13 -19.31 1.95 -9.06
N CYS A 14 -19.26 2.90 -9.99
CA CYS A 14 -20.41 3.28 -10.81
C CYS A 14 -20.94 2.14 -11.70
N GLY A 15 -20.14 1.10 -11.97
CA GLY A 15 -20.50 -0.06 -12.79
C GLY A 15 -20.76 0.21 -14.28
N ASN A 16 -20.63 1.47 -14.73
CA ASN A 16 -21.04 1.93 -16.06
C ASN A 16 -19.85 2.25 -16.99
N GLY A 17 -18.63 1.83 -16.63
CA GLY A 17 -17.42 2.11 -17.41
C GLY A 17 -16.93 3.56 -17.31
N CYS A 18 -17.06 4.19 -16.13
CA CYS A 18 -16.50 5.51 -15.86
C CYS A 18 -14.96 5.49 -15.99
N ASP A 19 -14.37 6.56 -16.55
CA ASP A 19 -12.91 6.75 -16.67
C ASP A 19 -12.52 8.17 -16.18
N PRO A 20 -11.71 8.30 -15.12
CA PRO A 20 -11.13 7.21 -14.33
C PRO A 20 -12.15 6.52 -13.41
N CYS A 21 -12.04 5.20 -13.27
CA CYS A 21 -12.80 4.42 -12.30
C CYS A 21 -12.24 4.66 -10.88
N ILE A 22 -13.05 4.40 -9.84
CA ILE A 22 -12.59 4.47 -8.44
C ILE A 22 -11.40 3.54 -8.17
N PHE A 23 -11.36 2.39 -8.85
CA PHE A 23 -10.22 1.47 -8.79
C PHE A 23 -8.96 2.04 -9.45
N ASP A 24 -9.10 2.79 -10.55
CA ASP A 24 -7.97 3.44 -11.21
C ASP A 24 -7.37 4.54 -10.31
N LEU A 25 -8.22 5.33 -9.66
CA LEU A 25 -7.79 6.33 -8.69
C LEU A 25 -7.11 5.70 -7.47
N HIS A 26 -7.63 4.57 -6.99
CA HIS A 26 -7.01 3.81 -5.92
C HIS A 26 -5.64 3.26 -6.33
N ASP A 27 -5.49 2.73 -7.54
CA ASP A 27 -4.20 2.23 -8.04
C ASP A 27 -3.15 3.33 -8.16
N LEU A 28 -3.55 4.53 -8.60
CA LEU A 28 -2.69 5.71 -8.58
C LEU A 28 -2.26 6.05 -7.14
N ALA A 29 -3.20 6.12 -6.20
CA ALA A 29 -2.87 6.37 -4.79
C ALA A 29 -1.97 5.29 -4.18
N MET A 30 -2.16 4.02 -4.56
CA MET A 30 -1.30 2.90 -4.16
C MET A 30 0.11 3.03 -4.70
N SER A 31 0.28 3.54 -5.93
CA SER A 31 1.59 3.83 -6.50
C SER A 31 2.34 4.88 -5.67
N ASP A 32 1.67 5.98 -5.33
CA ASP A 32 2.24 7.07 -4.53
C ASP A 32 2.58 6.58 -3.11
N TYR A 33 1.69 5.80 -2.49
CA TYR A 33 1.92 5.16 -1.20
C TYR A 33 3.18 4.28 -1.22
N ARG A 34 3.34 3.42 -2.22
CA ARG A 34 4.51 2.53 -2.33
C ARG A 34 5.81 3.31 -2.47
N GLN A 35 5.80 4.41 -3.23
CA GLN A 35 6.96 5.29 -3.36
C GLN A 35 7.31 5.98 -2.04
N ALA A 36 6.30 6.53 -1.36
CA ALA A 36 6.46 7.15 -0.05
C ALA A 36 6.97 6.15 1.00
N LEU A 37 6.47 4.91 0.95
CA LEU A 37 6.86 3.84 1.87
C LEU A 37 8.33 3.46 1.68
N ARG A 38 8.80 3.35 0.44
CA ARG A 38 10.22 3.12 0.13
C ARG A 38 11.10 4.24 0.70
N ALA A 39 10.76 5.50 0.40
CA ALA A 39 11.51 6.65 0.91
C ALA A 39 11.46 6.78 2.45
N TRP A 40 10.38 6.32 3.08
CA TRP A 40 10.30 6.22 4.53
C TRP A 40 11.24 5.14 5.07
N ARG A 41 11.23 3.93 4.49
CA ARG A 41 12.10 2.81 4.90
C ARG A 41 13.59 3.13 4.80
N GLU A 42 14.01 3.84 3.75
CA GLU A 42 15.40 4.30 3.59
C GLU A 42 15.86 5.20 4.75
N ARG A 43 14.95 6.03 5.28
CA ARG A 43 15.23 6.89 6.46
C ARG A 43 15.08 6.16 7.79
N HIS A 44 14.48 4.97 7.81
CA HIS A 44 14.15 4.22 9.02
C HIS A 44 14.61 2.75 8.90
N PRO A 45 15.92 2.48 8.78
CA PRO A 45 16.43 1.13 8.57
C PRO A 45 16.02 0.14 9.67
N ASP A 46 15.91 0.59 10.93
CA ASP A 46 15.48 -0.26 12.05
C ASP A 46 14.03 -0.76 11.92
N SER A 47 13.17 -0.01 11.22
CA SER A 47 11.78 -0.42 10.97
C SER A 47 11.66 -1.60 10.00
N VAL A 48 12.64 -1.78 9.11
CA VAL A 48 12.70 -2.88 8.14
C VAL A 48 13.25 -4.14 8.81
N ILE A 49 14.27 -3.98 9.66
CA ILE A 49 14.89 -5.06 10.42
C ILE A 49 13.90 -5.75 11.38
N GLY A 50 12.98 -5.00 11.98
CA GLY A 50 11.90 -5.55 12.81
C GLY A 50 10.92 -6.45 12.04
N ALA A 51 10.62 -6.11 10.78
CA ALA A 51 9.76 -6.90 9.91
C ALA A 51 10.46 -8.17 9.38
N GLU A 52 11.75 -8.09 9.06
CA GLU A 52 12.54 -9.23 8.57
C GLU A 52 12.82 -10.27 9.68
N ARG A 53 13.13 -9.82 10.91
CA ARG A 53 13.36 -10.73 12.05
C ARG A 53 12.12 -11.55 12.42
N ALA A 54 10.93 -10.99 12.27
CA ALA A 54 9.67 -11.72 12.48
C ALA A 54 9.47 -12.85 11.45
N SER A 55 9.98 -12.69 10.22
CA SER A 55 9.85 -13.69 9.15
C SER A 55 10.78 -14.91 9.34
N THR A 56 11.90 -14.77 10.06
CA THR A 56 12.84 -15.88 10.32
C THR A 56 12.39 -16.79 11.47
N VAL A 57 11.60 -16.30 12.42
CA VAL A 57 11.17 -17.05 13.62
C VAL A 57 10.03 -18.04 13.34
N GLY A 58 9.30 -17.92 12.23
CA GLY A 58 8.12 -18.76 11.91
C GLY A 58 8.39 -20.11 11.20
N ARG A 59 9.63 -20.59 11.15
CA ARG A 59 9.99 -21.87 10.49
C ARG A 59 10.70 -22.78 11.50
N GLY A 60 9.91 -23.35 12.42
CA GLY A 60 10.36 -24.32 13.43
C GLY A 60 9.25 -25.30 13.74
#